data_AF-A0A4S8L5J1-F1
#
_entry.id   AF-A0A4S8L5J1-F1
#
_cell.length_a   1.000
_cell.length_b   1.000
_cell.length_c   1.000
_cell.angle_alpha   90.00
_cell.angle_beta   90.00
_cell.angle_gamma   90.00
#
_symmetry.space_group_name_H-M   'P 1'
#
loop_
_entity.id
_entity.type
_entity.pdbx_description
1 polymer ?
#
loop_
_entity_poly.entity_id
_entity_poly.type
_entity_poly.pdbx_seq_one_letter_code
_entity_poly.pdbx_strand_id
1 'polypeptide(L)'
;MESYRKEQTKTSNSTAPVRRSPRVAARQGWRIPPEILLLIMDELRHLKASLKEASLVCRAWRGPAQAYLFSQIHIRQLRDCKRIFKIFQKSLHLTSHVNRLVVGKLKETIG
;
A
#
# COMPACT_ATOMS: atom_id res chain seq x y z
N MET A 1 10.84 -45.11 54.66
CA MET A 1 11.59 -45.00 53.40
C MET A 1 10.57 -44.95 52.28
N GLU A 2 10.41 -43.75 51.71
CA GLU A 2 10.29 -43.44 50.26
C GLU A 2 9.68 -44.55 49.35
N SER A 3 8.76 -44.30 48.42
CA SER A 3 8.34 -43.04 47.79
C SER A 3 7.36 -43.34 46.64
N TYR A 4 6.34 -42.47 46.48
CA TYR A 4 5.78 -41.89 45.23
C TYR A 4 5.33 -42.78 44.06
N ARG A 5 4.28 -42.47 43.29
CA ARG A 5 3.15 -41.51 43.36
C ARG A 5 2.21 -41.94 42.23
N LYS A 6 0.92 -41.99 42.57
CA LYS A 6 -0.20 -42.34 41.70
C LYS A 6 -0.57 -41.19 40.75
N GLU A 7 -1.08 -41.60 39.58
CA GLU A 7 -2.08 -40.93 38.73
C GLU A 7 -1.59 -39.77 37.85
N GLN A 8 -1.42 -40.11 36.56
CA GLN A 8 -1.18 -39.18 35.47
C GLN A 8 -2.40 -38.27 35.26
N THR A 9 -2.13 -36.98 35.21
CA THR A 9 -3.08 -35.90 34.99
C THR A 9 -3.59 -35.95 33.55
N LYS A 10 -4.91 -36.02 33.37
CA LYS A 10 -5.59 -35.80 32.09
C LYS A 10 -5.42 -34.34 31.67
N THR A 11 -4.48 -34.04 30.78
CA THR A 11 -4.52 -32.83 29.95
C THR A 11 -5.19 -33.17 28.63
N SER A 12 -6.34 -32.55 28.38
CA SER A 12 -7.07 -32.65 27.12
C SER A 12 -6.25 -31.99 26.00
N ASN A 13 -5.39 -32.77 25.36
CA ASN A 13 -4.77 -32.40 24.10
C ASN A 13 -5.82 -32.53 22.98
N SER A 14 -6.80 -31.63 22.96
CA SER A 14 -7.67 -31.41 21.80
C SER A 14 -6.85 -30.70 20.72
N THR A 15 -5.96 -31.45 20.08
CA THR A 15 -5.29 -31.00 18.86
C THR A 15 -6.27 -31.27 17.71
N ALA A 16 -7.27 -30.41 17.57
CA ALA A 16 -7.99 -30.32 16.31
C ALA A 16 -6.94 -30.04 15.23
N PRO A 17 -6.86 -30.82 14.13
CA PRO A 17 -5.95 -30.49 13.05
C PRO A 17 -6.33 -29.08 12.60
N VAL A 18 -5.40 -28.14 12.77
CA VAL A 18 -5.55 -26.78 12.25
C VAL A 18 -5.79 -26.95 10.77
N ARG A 19 -7.05 -26.80 10.37
CA ARG A 19 -7.54 -26.90 9.00
C ARG A 19 -6.93 -25.73 8.26
N ARG A 20 -5.65 -25.86 7.89
CA ARG A 20 -4.96 -24.89 7.04
C ARG A 20 -5.77 -24.88 5.75
N SER A 21 -6.58 -23.83 5.62
CA SER A 21 -7.45 -23.61 4.48
C SER A 21 -6.63 -23.85 3.21
N PRO A 22 -7.13 -24.63 2.23
CA PRO A 22 -6.43 -24.84 0.95
C PRO A 22 -6.13 -23.52 0.22
N ARG A 23 -6.76 -22.41 0.63
CA ARG A 23 -6.43 -21.05 0.19
C ARG A 23 -5.02 -20.57 0.55
N VAL A 24 -4.31 -21.23 1.48
CA VAL A 24 -2.92 -20.89 1.83
C VAL A 24 -1.92 -21.58 0.89
N ALA A 25 -2.23 -22.80 0.44
CA ALA A 25 -1.37 -23.57 -0.47
C ALA A 25 -1.39 -23.03 -1.91
N ALA A 26 -2.53 -22.48 -2.37
CA ALA A 26 -2.67 -21.90 -3.70
C ALA A 26 -1.92 -20.55 -3.91
N ARG A 27 -1.26 -20.00 -2.87
CA ARG A 27 -0.54 -18.71 -2.95
C ARG A 27 0.93 -18.82 -3.38
N GLN A 28 1.41 -20.04 -3.65
CA GLN A 28 2.78 -20.29 -4.11
C GLN A 28 2.94 -20.11 -5.63
N GLY A 29 1.82 -19.98 -6.37
CA GLY A 29 1.85 -19.71 -7.81
C GLY A 29 2.07 -18.21 -8.08
N TRP A 30 3.25 -17.87 -8.60
CA TRP A 30 3.61 -16.55 -9.14
C TRP A 30 3.43 -15.38 -8.18
N ARG A 31 4.42 -15.17 -7.30
CA ARG A 31 4.65 -13.85 -6.71
C ARG A 31 5.47 -13.02 -7.68
N ILE A 32 4.86 -11.98 -8.23
CA ILE A 32 5.57 -10.94 -8.98
C ILE A 32 6.65 -10.35 -8.05
N PRO A 33 7.93 -10.36 -8.45
CA PRO A 33 8.97 -9.70 -7.68
C PRO A 33 8.64 -8.21 -7.48
N PRO A 34 8.89 -7.63 -6.30
CA PRO A 34 8.57 -6.23 -6.03
C PRO A 34 9.14 -5.25 -7.07
N GLU A 35 10.28 -5.56 -7.65
CA GLU A 35 10.97 -4.77 -8.69
C GLU A 35 10.11 -4.67 -9.95
N ILE A 36 9.49 -5.78 -10.38
CA ILE A 36 8.61 -5.82 -11.54
C ILE A 36 7.35 -4.98 -11.28
N LEU A 37 6.82 -5.05 -10.06
CA LEU A 37 5.68 -4.23 -9.67
C LEU A 37 6.04 -2.74 -9.73
N LEU A 38 7.22 -2.35 -9.27
CA LEU A 38 7.69 -0.96 -9.33
C LEU A 38 7.86 -0.48 -10.78
N LEU A 39 8.39 -1.33 -11.67
CA LEU A 39 8.50 -1.02 -13.11
C LEU A 39 7.13 -0.78 -13.74
N ILE A 40 6.14 -1.64 -13.46
CA ILE A 40 4.77 -1.44 -13.94
C ILE A 40 4.22 -0.09 -13.44
N MET A 41 4.41 0.24 -12.17
CA MET A 41 3.91 1.51 -11.63
C MET A 41 4.63 2.73 -12.23
N ASP A 42 5.91 2.61 -12.57
CA ASP A 42 6.66 3.68 -13.22
C ASP A 42 6.17 3.94 -14.64
N GLU A 43 5.84 2.89 -15.41
CA GLU A 43 5.18 3.03 -16.72
C GLU A 43 3.81 3.73 -16.60
N LEU A 44 3.08 3.47 -15.50
CA LEU A 44 1.79 4.11 -15.23
C LEU A 44 1.91 5.52 -14.63
N ARG A 45 3.11 6.01 -14.33
CA ARG A 45 3.38 7.30 -13.65
C ARG A 45 2.56 8.46 -14.19
N HIS A 46 2.43 8.55 -15.51
CA HIS A 46 1.78 9.67 -16.18
C HIS A 46 0.25 9.50 -16.28
N LEU A 47 -0.26 8.31 -16.00
CA LEU A 47 -1.68 7.94 -16.11
C LEU A 47 -2.31 7.84 -14.72
N LYS A 48 -2.72 9.00 -14.16
CA LYS A 48 -3.34 9.06 -12.82
C LYS A 48 -4.58 8.17 -12.67
N ALA A 49 -5.35 7.96 -13.73
CA ALA A 49 -6.50 7.05 -13.71
C ALA A 49 -6.04 5.60 -13.46
N SER A 50 -5.06 5.13 -14.24
CA SER A 50 -4.49 3.80 -14.11
C SER A 50 -3.83 3.56 -12.76
N LEU A 51 -3.11 4.54 -12.21
CA LEU A 51 -2.54 4.44 -10.86
C LEU A 51 -3.61 4.31 -9.77
N LYS A 52 -4.75 5.01 -9.90
CA LYS A 52 -5.87 4.87 -8.97
C LYS A 52 -6.44 3.45 -9.03
N GLU A 53 -6.69 2.94 -10.23
CA GLU A 53 -7.19 1.58 -10.42
C GLU A 53 -6.20 0.54 -9.87
N ALA A 54 -4.92 0.68 -10.20
CA ALA A 54 -3.84 -0.18 -9.71
C ALA A 54 -3.79 -0.23 -8.17
N SER A 55 -4.05 0.90 -7.50
CA SER A 55 -4.05 0.97 -6.02
C SER A 55 -5.16 0.15 -5.36
N LEU A 56 -6.18 -0.25 -6.13
CA LEU A 56 -7.35 -1.00 -5.68
C LEU A 56 -7.27 -2.50 -6.02
N VAL A 57 -6.37 -2.92 -6.92
CA VAL A 57 -6.25 -4.32 -7.39
C VAL A 57 -5.99 -5.30 -6.25
N CYS A 58 -4.92 -5.09 -5.48
CA CYS A 58 -4.62 -5.92 -4.31
C CYS A 58 -3.69 -5.20 -3.32
N ARG A 59 -3.47 -5.81 -2.14
CA ARG A 59 -2.63 -5.23 -1.08
C ARG A 59 -1.20 -4.96 -1.52
N ALA A 60 -0.61 -5.83 -2.35
CA ALA A 60 0.76 -5.66 -2.83
C ALA A 60 0.89 -4.43 -3.77
N TRP A 61 -0.13 -4.15 -4.57
CA TRP A 61 -0.14 -3.06 -5.55
C TRP A 61 -0.43 -1.70 -4.92
N ARG A 62 -1.20 -1.69 -3.82
CA ARG A 62 -1.64 -0.46 -3.15
C ARG A 62 -0.51 0.51 -2.83
N GLY A 63 0.52 0.05 -2.11
CA GLY A 63 1.62 0.89 -1.66
C GLY A 63 2.39 1.53 -2.82
N PRO A 64 2.92 0.72 -3.75
CA PRO A 64 3.60 1.21 -4.95
C PRO A 64 2.75 2.18 -5.78
N ALA A 65 1.49 1.83 -6.07
CA ALA A 65 0.61 2.69 -6.85
C ALA A 65 0.35 4.05 -6.16
N GLN A 66 0.14 4.04 -4.84
CA GLN A 66 -0.04 5.28 -4.06
C GLN A 66 1.22 6.13 -4.04
N ALA A 67 2.40 5.52 -3.93
CA ALA A 67 3.66 6.25 -3.96
C ALA A 67 3.80 7.08 -5.25
N TYR A 68 3.51 6.49 -6.41
CA TYR A 68 3.50 7.22 -7.68
C TYR A 68 2.32 8.22 -7.79
N LEU A 69 1.12 7.86 -7.33
CA LEU A 69 -0.06 8.72 -7.39
C LEU A 69 0.13 10.04 -6.62
N PHE A 70 0.77 9.97 -5.45
CA PHE A 70 1.02 11.10 -4.57
C PHE A 70 2.40 11.76 -4.78
N SER A 71 3.29 11.15 -5.57
CA SER A 71 4.59 11.73 -5.93
C SER A 71 4.47 13.10 -6.61
N GLN A 72 3.37 13.36 -7.32
CA GLN A 72 3.16 14.59 -8.06
C GLN A 72 1.85 15.30 -7.75
N ILE A 73 1.97 16.48 -7.13
CA ILE A 73 0.85 17.38 -6.85
C ILE A 73 0.74 18.42 -7.97
N HIS A 74 -0.47 18.56 -8.50
CA HIS A 74 -0.78 19.57 -9.50
C HIS A 74 -1.58 20.68 -8.84
N ILE A 75 -1.03 21.89 -8.86
CA ILE A 75 -1.67 23.10 -8.37
C ILE A 75 -2.21 23.86 -9.58
N ARG A 76 -3.52 24.02 -9.66
CA ARG A 76 -4.18 24.73 -10.78
C ARG A 76 -4.40 26.21 -10.47
N GLN A 77 -4.48 26.58 -9.19
CA GLN A 77 -4.80 27.94 -8.77
C GLN A 77 -3.86 28.38 -7.64
N LEU A 78 -3.48 29.66 -7.64
CA LEU A 78 -2.56 30.20 -6.63
C LEU A 78 -3.11 30.05 -5.19
N ARG A 79 -4.43 30.09 -5.02
CA ARG A 79 -5.09 29.85 -3.72
C ARG A 79 -4.85 28.45 -3.18
N ASP A 80 -4.70 27.45 -4.06
CA ASP A 80 -4.43 26.08 -3.66
C ASP A 80 -2.99 25.92 -3.18
N CYS A 81 -2.03 26.73 -3.67
CA CYS A 81 -0.65 26.74 -3.17
C CYS A 81 -0.61 27.02 -1.67
N LYS A 82 -1.29 28.08 -1.21
CA LYS A 82 -1.32 28.44 0.22
C LYS A 82 -1.94 27.34 1.06
N ARG A 83 -3.00 26.69 0.55
CA ARG A 83 -3.68 25.59 1.25
C ARG A 83 -2.79 24.35 1.36
N ILE A 84 -2.13 23.95 0.27
CA ILE A 84 -1.20 22.81 0.24
C ILE A 84 0.00 23.08 1.16
N PHE A 85 0.56 24.29 1.11
CA PHE A 85 1.65 24.68 2.01
C PHE A 85 1.25 24.55 3.48
N LYS A 86 0.04 25.01 3.84
CA LYS A 86 -0.48 24.86 5.21
C LYS A 86 -0.69 23.39 5.60
N ILE A 87 -1.06 22.52 4.67
CA ILE A 87 -1.17 21.08 4.91
C ILE A 87 0.22 20.48 5.21
N PHE A 88 1.23 20.84 4.42
CA PHE A 88 2.60 20.36 4.65
C PHE A 88 3.21 20.85 5.95
N GLN A 89 2.93 22.09 6.36
CA GLN A 89 3.37 22.60 7.66
C GLN A 89 2.75 21.82 8.83
N LYS A 90 1.47 21.43 8.72
CA LYS A 90 0.78 20.65 9.76
C LYS A 90 1.20 19.17 9.76
N SER A 91 1.49 18.63 8.58
CA SER A 91 1.73 17.21 8.37
C SER A 91 3.00 17.04 7.55
N LEU A 92 4.15 17.25 8.21
CA LEU A 92 5.46 17.19 7.56
C LEU A 92 5.72 15.83 6.91
N HIS A 93 5.21 14.73 7.48
CA HIS A 93 5.34 13.39 6.90
C HIS A 93 4.71 13.24 5.51
N LEU A 94 3.82 14.14 5.09
CA LEU A 94 3.25 14.11 3.74
C LEU A 94 4.24 14.62 2.69
N THR A 95 5.25 15.42 3.08
CA THR A 95 6.23 15.97 2.14
C THR A 95 7.19 14.91 1.62
N SER A 96 7.48 13.87 2.41
CA SER A 96 8.36 12.77 2.00
C SER A 96 7.77 11.90 0.88
N HIS A 97 6.45 11.99 0.65
CA HIS A 97 5.76 11.28 -0.41
C HIS A 97 5.55 12.12 -1.67
N VAL A 98 5.92 13.41 -1.65
CA VAL A 98 5.69 14.35 -2.75
C VAL A 98 7.04 14.75 -3.32
N ASN A 99 7.37 14.20 -4.48
CA ASN A 99 8.64 14.45 -5.15
C ASN A 99 8.57 15.63 -6.11
N ARG A 100 7.35 16.02 -6.54
CA ARG A 100 7.17 17.01 -7.59
C ARG A 100 5.93 17.87 -7.36
N LEU A 101 6.13 19.19 -7.39
CA LEU A 101 5.07 20.17 -7.44
C LEU A 101 4.96 20.72 -8.86
N VAL A 102 3.78 20.64 -9.46
CA VAL A 102 3.52 21.20 -10.80
C VAL A 102 2.46 22.28 -10.68
N VAL A 103 2.84 23.51 -10.97
CA VAL A 103 1.90 24.63 -11.10
C VAL A 103 1.43 24.65 -12.55
N GLY A 104 0.18 24.26 -12.77
CA GLY A 104 -0.41 24.29 -14.11
C GLY A 104 -0.76 25.73 -14.49
N LYS A 105 -0.29 26.19 -15.65
CA LYS A 105 -0.98 27.30 -16.34
C LYS A 105 -2.34 26.78 -16.77
N LEU A 106 -3.40 27.54 -16.50
CA LEU A 106 -4.67 27.36 -17.19
C LEU A 106 -4.35 27.36 -18.69
N LYS A 107 -4.48 26.22 -19.35
CA LYS A 107 -4.69 26.25 -20.80
C LYS A 107 -6.08 26.83 -20.96
N GLU A 108 -6.15 28.10 -21.32
CA GLU A 108 -7.32 28.66 -22.00
C GLU A 108 -7.49 27.83 -23.27
N THR A 109 -8.35 26.80 -23.20
CA THR A 109 -8.94 26.22 -24.40
C THR A 109 -9.85 27.29 -24.98
N ILE A 110 -9.30 28.11 -25.86
CA ILE A 110 -10.02 28.82 -26.91
C ILE A 110 -10.02 27.86 -28.10
N GLY A 111 -11.21 27.48 -28.58
CA GLY A 111 -11.42 26.67 -29.79
C GLY A 111 -12.36 25.50 -29.54
#